data_AF-A0A7S2F8H7-F1
#
_entry.id   AF-A0A7S2F8H7-F1
#
_cell.length_a   1.000
_cell.length_b   1.000
_cell.length_c   1.000
_cell.angle_alpha   90.00
_cell.angle_beta   90.00
_cell.angle_gamma   90.00
#
_symmetry.space_group_name_H-M   'P 1'
#
loop_
_entity.id
_entity.type
_entity.pdbx_description
1 polymer ?
#
loop_
_entity_poly.entity_id
_entity_poly.type
_entity_poly.pdbx_seq_one_letter_code
_entity_poly.pdbx_strand_id
1 'polypeptide(L)'
;VLRHGTADDKRQRKPVTNYNEDAYYRKQINVGSSDARKVKMPKHLRLPKMEEWQFYDTDKLQSLHALEEARYMELKEKKALPPSIKTLQLLSNEELLEKTRLLSEGFADWTRQHFVNFQRAAAKYGREDFHRIAIDVGKSEADVRKYSPIFWEQGPKVFAPQEMERILKLVEKGERKRSEVERLTAGCSKFLNRFSPSPKSTLAFRYVGTHGHVYGVDEDRHLLVYTDKHGYGNWDKVRDEIRKEPKFIFDYFLRSLSSDALGKRCETLMREACKELTEIERREAHLEEQRKRLNDDLEAAKQLAAATVSAAQLEITTKVVESTEADDNTNPRVLADLRASLFLANERQRCEQAEEENAGRRSGGGGSSAGPGNPSGSRDNGRYVVKPVTEEQLPALMEVIRDKRCDSLQRITNAFIAIHSECSKRQVENRIQEVAEKVKRSGIKAWYLRPEYEARLKAWLSSNQSTTV
;
A
#
# COMPACT_ATOMS: atom_id res chain seq x y z
N VAL A 1 -51.13 54.48 53.02
CA VAL A 1 -52.39 53.71 53.17
C VAL A 1 -52.26 52.43 52.35
N LEU A 2 -52.40 51.28 53.01
CA LEU A 2 -52.29 49.92 52.47
C LEU A 2 -53.23 49.67 51.26
N ARG A 3 -52.79 48.83 50.31
CA ARG A 3 -53.55 47.62 49.87
C ARG A 3 -52.75 46.72 48.94
N HIS A 4 -52.77 45.43 49.29
CA HIS A 4 -52.30 44.24 48.56
C HIS A 4 -53.21 43.85 47.37
N GLY A 5 -52.65 43.07 46.44
CA GLY A 5 -53.37 42.16 45.53
C GLY A 5 -52.60 41.91 44.21
N THR A 6 -51.66 40.97 44.13
CA THR A 6 -51.80 39.56 43.63
C THR A 6 -52.59 39.37 42.33
N ALA A 7 -51.91 38.88 41.28
CA ALA A 7 -52.10 37.53 40.70
C ALA A 7 -51.90 37.50 39.17
N ASP A 8 -51.08 36.55 38.73
CA ASP A 8 -50.79 36.17 37.35
C ASP A 8 -52.05 35.94 36.50
N ASP A 9 -52.08 36.58 35.33
CA ASP A 9 -53.00 36.27 34.24
C ASP A 9 -52.56 34.96 33.56
N LYS A 10 -52.92 33.83 34.18
CA LYS A 10 -52.84 32.51 33.56
C LYS A 10 -53.95 32.39 32.53
N ARG A 11 -53.57 32.53 31.25
CA ARG A 11 -54.33 32.07 30.08
C ARG A 11 -55.01 30.71 30.35
N GLN A 12 -56.28 30.72 30.71
CA GLN A 12 -57.10 29.51 30.70
C GLN A 12 -57.45 29.18 29.25
N ARG A 13 -56.85 28.12 28.72
CA ARG A 13 -57.34 27.49 27.49
C ARG A 13 -58.69 26.85 27.81
N LYS A 14 -59.76 27.33 27.18
CA LYS A 14 -61.08 26.65 27.19
C LYS A 14 -60.85 25.20 26.70
N PRO A 15 -61.33 24.17 27.41
CA PRO A 15 -61.27 22.81 26.89
C PRO A 15 -62.20 22.75 25.69
N VAL A 16 -61.61 22.51 24.52
CA VAL A 16 -62.36 22.13 23.32
C VAL A 16 -63.14 20.88 23.69
N THR A 17 -64.47 20.98 23.70
CA THR A 17 -65.38 19.84 23.76
C THR A 17 -65.15 19.03 22.50
N ASN A 18 -64.14 18.17 22.55
CA ASN A 18 -63.83 17.25 21.48
C ASN A 18 -64.94 16.21 21.50
N TYR A 19 -65.83 16.26 20.51
CA TYR A 19 -66.73 15.14 20.20
C TYR A 19 -65.82 13.93 19.96
N ASN A 20 -65.72 13.06 20.95
CA ASN A 20 -64.94 11.84 20.85
C ASN A 20 -65.79 10.82 20.08
N GLU A 21 -65.91 11.04 18.76
CA GLU A 21 -66.56 10.13 17.83
C GLU A 21 -65.97 8.72 17.94
N ASP A 22 -64.68 8.62 18.25
CA ASP A 22 -63.96 7.36 18.45
C ASP A 22 -64.48 6.58 19.68
N ALA A 23 -64.93 7.26 20.75
CA ALA A 23 -65.61 6.62 21.87
C ALA A 23 -67.04 6.16 21.52
N TYR A 24 -67.72 6.89 20.62
CA TYR A 24 -69.05 6.51 20.12
C TYR A 24 -68.98 5.30 19.20
N TYR A 25 -68.02 5.26 18.27
CA TYR A 25 -67.77 4.09 17.41
C TYR A 25 -67.29 2.87 18.20
N ARG A 26 -66.39 3.02 19.18
CA ARG A 26 -66.03 1.91 20.08
C ARG A 26 -67.24 1.37 20.86
N LYS A 27 -68.16 2.25 21.26
CA LYS A 27 -69.36 1.84 22.00
C LYS A 27 -70.37 1.15 21.09
N GLN A 28 -70.54 1.58 19.84
CA GLN A 28 -71.42 0.93 18.85
C GLN A 28 -70.86 -0.40 18.32
N ILE A 29 -69.54 -0.52 18.10
CA ILE A 29 -68.91 -1.76 17.64
C ILE A 29 -68.92 -2.83 18.75
N ASN A 30 -68.83 -2.44 20.03
CA ASN A 30 -68.92 -3.38 21.17
C ASN A 30 -70.33 -3.94 21.42
N VAL A 31 -71.39 -3.40 20.81
CA VAL A 31 -72.76 -3.92 21.00
C VAL A 31 -73.04 -5.16 20.14
N GLY A 32 -72.24 -5.40 19.09
CA GLY A 32 -72.43 -6.53 18.15
C GLY A 32 -71.49 -7.72 18.34
N SER A 33 -70.49 -7.63 19.22
CA SER A 33 -69.58 -8.74 19.50
C SER A 33 -69.43 -8.93 21.01
N SER A 34 -70.52 -9.37 21.64
CA SER A 34 -70.36 -10.31 22.75
C SER A 34 -69.91 -11.65 22.16
N ASP A 35 -68.69 -11.70 21.62
CA ASP A 35 -67.96 -12.96 21.50
C ASP A 35 -67.99 -13.53 22.91
N ALA A 36 -68.78 -14.59 23.11
CA ALA A 36 -68.93 -15.28 24.36
C ALA A 36 -67.54 -15.40 24.95
N ARG A 37 -67.27 -14.77 26.10
CA ARG A 37 -65.93 -14.65 26.70
C ARG A 37 -65.25 -16.02 26.63
N LYS A 38 -64.49 -16.29 25.56
CA LYS A 38 -63.74 -17.53 25.40
C LYS A 38 -62.79 -17.49 26.57
N VAL A 39 -63.07 -18.30 27.58
CA VAL A 39 -62.35 -18.29 28.85
C VAL A 39 -60.92 -18.64 28.49
N LYS A 40 -60.08 -17.62 28.39
CA LYS A 40 -58.71 -17.75 27.93
C LYS A 40 -57.94 -18.56 28.97
N MET A 41 -57.09 -19.50 28.52
CA MET A 41 -56.15 -20.26 29.35
C MET A 41 -55.53 -19.43 30.48
N PRO A 42 -55.27 -19.99 31.68
CA PRO A 42 -54.56 -19.31 32.74
C PRO A 42 -53.23 -18.71 32.23
N LYS A 43 -52.88 -17.49 32.66
CA LYS A 43 -51.73 -16.75 32.10
C LYS A 43 -50.40 -17.51 32.20
N HIS A 44 -50.18 -18.25 33.28
CA HIS A 44 -48.94 -19.00 33.52
C HIS A 44 -48.81 -20.25 32.63
N LEU A 45 -49.89 -20.68 31.96
CA LEU A 45 -49.88 -21.79 31.00
C LEU A 45 -49.77 -21.32 29.55
N ARG A 46 -49.86 -20.01 29.29
CA ARG A 46 -49.74 -19.47 27.93
C ARG A 46 -48.27 -19.36 27.53
N LEU A 47 -47.99 -19.62 26.26
CA LEU A 47 -46.68 -19.33 25.70
C LEU A 47 -46.40 -17.81 25.73
N PRO A 48 -45.15 -17.40 25.98
CA PRO A 48 -44.71 -16.03 25.72
C PRO A 48 -44.94 -15.66 24.25
N LYS A 49 -45.01 -14.35 23.98
CA LYS A 49 -44.99 -13.89 22.59
C LYS A 49 -43.60 -14.16 22.02
N MET A 50 -43.52 -15.07 21.05
CA MET A 50 -42.29 -15.44 20.36
C MET A 50 -42.24 -14.70 19.03
N GLU A 51 -41.12 -14.05 18.75
CA GLU A 51 -40.89 -13.32 17.51
C GLU A 51 -39.87 -14.09 16.64
N GLU A 52 -39.95 -13.93 15.33
CA GLU A 52 -39.12 -14.66 14.35
C GLU A 52 -37.61 -14.47 14.58
N TRP A 53 -37.18 -13.28 14.97
CA TRP A 53 -35.76 -12.98 15.25
C TRP A 53 -35.24 -13.61 16.55
N GLN A 54 -36.08 -14.31 17.30
CA GLN A 54 -35.68 -14.99 18.53
C GLN A 54 -35.36 -16.48 18.30
N PHE A 55 -35.60 -17.01 17.09
CA PHE A 55 -35.24 -18.36 16.67
C PHE A 55 -35.69 -19.48 17.63
N TYR A 56 -36.93 -19.40 18.11
CA TYR A 56 -37.55 -20.51 18.85
C TYR A 56 -37.96 -21.64 17.91
N ASP A 57 -37.95 -22.88 18.41
CA ASP A 57 -38.63 -24.02 17.76
C ASP A 57 -40.16 -23.86 17.95
N THR A 58 -40.76 -23.05 17.08
CA THR A 58 -42.16 -22.67 17.17
C THR A 58 -43.09 -23.87 17.00
N ASP A 59 -42.74 -24.82 16.14
CA ASP A 59 -43.59 -25.96 15.80
C ASP A 59 -43.75 -26.89 17.00
N LYS A 60 -42.64 -27.23 17.68
CA LYS A 60 -42.69 -28.07 18.89
C LYS A 60 -43.33 -27.35 20.06
N LEU A 61 -43.01 -26.07 20.27
CA LEU A 61 -43.60 -25.28 21.37
C LEU A 61 -45.12 -25.11 21.19
N GLN A 62 -45.59 -24.84 19.97
CA GLN A 62 -47.01 -24.77 19.66
C GLN A 62 -47.70 -26.13 19.84
N SER A 63 -47.05 -27.24 19.45
CA SER A 63 -47.59 -28.59 19.65
C SER A 63 -47.77 -28.94 21.13
N LEU A 64 -46.77 -28.64 21.97
CA LEU A 64 -46.85 -28.81 23.43
C LEU A 64 -47.92 -27.89 24.05
N HIS A 65 -48.04 -26.67 23.54
CA HIS A 65 -49.08 -25.75 24.00
C HIS A 65 -50.48 -26.21 23.62
N ALA A 66 -50.70 -26.69 22.40
CA ALA A 66 -51.99 -27.24 21.96
C ALA A 66 -52.39 -28.46 22.80
N LEU A 67 -51.44 -29.32 23.16
CA LEU A 67 -51.67 -30.44 24.08
C LEU A 67 -52.09 -29.95 25.47
N GLU A 68 -51.40 -28.93 25.99
CA GLU A 68 -51.73 -28.30 27.27
C GLU A 68 -53.12 -27.64 27.25
N GLU A 69 -53.48 -26.97 26.15
CA GLU A 69 -54.81 -26.39 25.91
C GLU A 69 -55.90 -27.46 25.85
N ALA A 70 -55.65 -28.58 25.16
CA ALA A 70 -56.59 -29.69 25.07
C ALA A 70 -56.87 -30.30 26.46
N ARG A 71 -55.82 -30.56 27.26
CA ARG A 71 -55.96 -31.06 28.65
C ARG A 71 -56.70 -30.07 29.54
N TYR A 72 -56.47 -28.77 29.37
CA TYR A 72 -57.19 -27.74 30.11
C TYR A 72 -58.68 -27.73 29.77
N MET A 73 -59.02 -27.82 28.48
CA MET A 73 -60.40 -27.83 28.00
C MET A 73 -61.15 -29.07 28.50
N GLU A 74 -60.51 -30.25 28.48
CA GLU A 74 -61.08 -31.49 29.00
C GLU A 74 -61.43 -31.38 30.50
N LEU A 75 -60.51 -30.88 31.34
CA LEU A 75 -60.77 -30.68 32.78
C LEU A 75 -61.89 -29.68 33.03
N LYS A 76 -61.97 -28.64 32.19
CA LYS A 76 -63.02 -27.62 32.26
C LYS A 76 -64.39 -28.18 31.90
N GLU A 77 -64.48 -28.96 30.82
CA GLU A 77 -65.74 -29.62 30.40
C GLU A 77 -66.23 -30.61 31.46
N LYS A 78 -65.31 -31.36 32.06
CA LYS A 78 -65.59 -32.27 33.18
C LYS A 78 -65.88 -31.57 34.51
N LYS A 79 -65.82 -30.23 34.57
CA LYS A 79 -65.92 -29.42 35.80
C LYS A 79 -64.97 -29.88 36.92
N ALA A 80 -63.83 -30.47 36.55
CA ALA A 80 -62.84 -31.05 37.45
C ALA A 80 -61.63 -30.13 37.68
N LEU A 81 -61.76 -28.83 37.37
CA LEU A 81 -60.70 -27.86 37.60
C LEU A 81 -60.49 -27.66 39.12
N PRO A 82 -59.24 -27.68 39.61
CA PRO A 82 -58.97 -27.43 41.01
C PRO A 82 -59.31 -25.98 41.40
N PRO A 83 -59.66 -25.73 42.68
CA PRO A 83 -60.02 -24.40 43.15
C PRO A 83 -58.85 -23.41 43.05
N SER A 84 -57.60 -23.90 43.16
CA SER A 84 -56.40 -23.11 42.91
C SER A 84 -55.88 -23.38 41.49
N ILE A 85 -56.15 -22.46 40.59
CA ILE A 85 -55.68 -22.51 39.20
C ILE A 85 -54.19 -22.13 39.10
N LYS A 86 -53.61 -21.44 40.10
CA LYS A 86 -52.25 -20.88 40.03
C LYS A 86 -51.13 -21.92 40.00
N THR A 87 -51.39 -23.12 40.50
CA THR A 87 -50.44 -24.23 40.62
C THR A 87 -50.84 -25.41 39.73
N LEU A 88 -51.72 -25.18 38.76
CA LEU A 88 -52.22 -26.23 37.88
C LEU A 88 -51.12 -26.62 36.90
N GLN A 89 -50.68 -27.88 36.97
CA GLN A 89 -49.75 -28.46 36.01
C GLN A 89 -50.52 -29.48 35.15
N LEU A 90 -50.53 -29.26 33.84
CA LEU A 90 -51.25 -30.10 32.87
C LEU A 90 -50.33 -30.97 32.04
N LEU A 91 -49.08 -30.54 31.86
CA LEU A 91 -48.04 -31.31 31.19
C LEU A 91 -47.39 -32.29 32.17
N SER A 92 -46.97 -33.44 31.66
CA SER A 92 -46.15 -34.38 32.43
C SER A 92 -44.83 -33.71 32.83
N ASN A 93 -44.12 -34.27 33.80
CA ASN A 93 -42.82 -33.71 34.19
C ASN A 93 -41.83 -33.69 33.02
N GLU A 94 -41.85 -34.71 32.16
CA GLU A 94 -41.00 -34.80 30.97
C GLU A 94 -41.38 -33.74 29.93
N GLU A 95 -42.67 -33.57 29.63
CA GLU A 95 -43.16 -32.56 28.67
C GLU A 95 -42.89 -31.13 29.16
N LEU A 96 -43.01 -30.90 30.47
CA LEU A 96 -42.74 -29.60 31.08
C LEU A 96 -41.24 -29.27 31.04
N LEU A 97 -40.38 -30.26 31.29
CA LEU A 97 -38.93 -30.11 31.14
C LEU A 97 -38.56 -29.79 29.69
N GLU A 98 -39.15 -30.50 28.73
CA GLU A 98 -38.90 -30.25 27.30
C GLU A 98 -39.39 -28.86 26.88
N LYS A 99 -40.59 -28.44 27.31
CA LYS A 99 -41.10 -27.07 27.10
C LYS A 99 -40.15 -26.02 27.67
N THR A 100 -39.62 -26.26 28.87
CA THR A 100 -38.68 -25.34 29.54
C THR A 100 -37.34 -25.29 28.79
N ARG A 101 -36.85 -26.44 28.31
CA ARG A 101 -35.63 -26.55 27.50
C ARG A 101 -35.78 -25.76 26.19
N LEU A 102 -36.85 -25.99 25.43
CA LEU A 102 -37.11 -25.29 24.16
C LEU A 102 -37.25 -23.77 24.34
N LEU A 103 -37.88 -23.33 25.44
CA LEU A 103 -37.96 -21.89 25.76
C LEU A 103 -36.60 -21.29 26.15
N SER A 104 -35.67 -22.09 26.69
CA SER A 104 -34.32 -21.64 27.04
C SER A 104 -33.35 -21.59 25.87
N GLU A 105 -33.62 -22.33 24.79
CA GLU A 105 -32.78 -22.36 23.58
C GLU A 105 -32.97 -21.13 22.69
N GLY A 106 -34.13 -20.48 22.75
CA GLY A 106 -34.40 -19.27 22.01
C GLY A 106 -33.78 -18.01 22.62
N PHE A 107 -33.69 -16.96 21.81
CA PHE A 107 -33.09 -15.69 22.17
C PHE A 107 -34.11 -14.73 22.80
N ALA A 108 -34.61 -15.10 24.00
CA ALA A 108 -35.67 -14.35 24.70
C ALA A 108 -35.30 -12.89 25.00
N ASP A 109 -34.02 -12.63 25.24
CA ASP A 109 -33.46 -11.31 25.58
C ASP A 109 -33.17 -10.43 24.34
N TRP A 110 -33.45 -10.93 23.14
CA TRP A 110 -33.30 -10.19 21.88
C TRP A 110 -34.60 -9.46 21.53
N THR A 111 -34.52 -8.14 21.61
CA THR A 111 -35.61 -7.23 21.25
C THR A 111 -35.57 -6.89 19.77
N ARG A 112 -36.67 -6.35 19.23
CA ARG A 112 -36.72 -5.82 17.86
C ARG A 112 -35.63 -4.77 17.58
N GLN A 113 -35.26 -3.98 18.59
CA GLN A 113 -34.20 -2.97 18.44
C GLN A 113 -32.83 -3.63 18.28
N HIS A 114 -32.53 -4.66 19.09
CA HIS A 114 -31.28 -5.43 18.96
C HIS A 114 -31.18 -6.08 17.57
N PHE A 115 -32.27 -6.66 17.08
CA PHE A 115 -32.36 -7.25 15.76
C PHE A 115 -32.04 -6.25 14.64
N VAL A 116 -32.71 -5.09 14.63
CA VAL A 116 -32.47 -4.04 13.62
C VAL A 116 -31.05 -3.48 13.72
N ASN A 117 -30.53 -3.30 14.94
CA ASN A 117 -29.16 -2.84 15.15
C ASN A 117 -28.16 -3.88 14.65
N PHE A 118 -28.41 -5.18 14.86
CA PHE A 118 -27.54 -6.25 14.39
C PHE A 118 -27.42 -6.24 12.87
N GLN A 119 -28.53 -6.11 12.13
CA GLN A 119 -28.49 -6.02 10.67
C GLN A 119 -27.67 -4.82 10.18
N ARG A 120 -27.89 -3.64 10.79
CA ARG A 120 -27.17 -2.40 10.43
C ARG A 120 -25.69 -2.50 10.78
N ALA A 121 -25.36 -3.06 11.94
CA ALA A 121 -24.00 -3.25 12.42
C ALA A 121 -23.25 -4.27 11.57
N ALA A 122 -23.89 -5.39 11.19
CA ALA A 122 -23.32 -6.36 10.26
C ALA A 122 -23.04 -5.73 8.88
N ALA A 123 -23.94 -4.87 8.37
CA ALA A 123 -23.69 -4.14 7.13
C ALA A 123 -22.54 -3.11 7.27
N LYS A 124 -22.44 -2.45 8.42
CA LYS A 124 -21.41 -1.42 8.67
C LYS A 124 -20.04 -2.04 8.92
N TYR A 125 -19.97 -3.12 9.69
CA TYR A 125 -18.73 -3.74 10.19
C TYR A 125 -18.29 -5.00 9.45
N GLY A 126 -19.16 -5.59 8.63
CA GLY A 126 -18.99 -6.93 8.09
C GLY A 126 -19.52 -7.98 9.07
N ARG A 127 -19.79 -9.20 8.59
CA ARG A 127 -20.42 -10.27 9.39
C ARG A 127 -19.55 -10.84 10.51
N GLU A 128 -18.23 -10.67 10.42
CA GLU A 128 -17.24 -11.34 11.28
C GLU A 128 -16.73 -10.46 12.43
N ASP A 129 -16.99 -9.15 12.40
CA ASP A 129 -16.50 -8.22 13.42
C ASP A 129 -17.43 -8.17 14.63
N PHE A 130 -17.46 -9.28 15.38
CA PHE A 130 -18.36 -9.46 16.51
C PHE A 130 -18.18 -8.37 17.59
N HIS A 131 -16.96 -7.89 17.79
CA HIS A 131 -16.66 -6.88 18.80
C HIS A 131 -17.38 -5.56 18.50
N ARG A 132 -17.21 -5.00 17.29
CA ARG A 132 -17.86 -3.74 16.91
C ARG A 132 -19.38 -3.91 16.75
N ILE A 133 -19.84 -5.07 16.29
CA ILE A 133 -21.27 -5.39 16.23
C ILE A 133 -21.88 -5.39 17.64
N ALA A 134 -21.24 -6.02 18.62
CA ALA A 134 -21.72 -6.10 19.99
C ALA A 134 -21.90 -4.71 20.63
N ILE A 135 -20.96 -3.80 20.38
CA ILE A 135 -21.05 -2.40 20.84
C ILE A 135 -22.30 -1.70 20.26
N ASP A 136 -22.52 -1.75 18.95
CA ASP A 136 -23.68 -1.10 18.31
C ASP A 136 -25.02 -1.78 18.63
N VAL A 137 -25.00 -3.10 18.89
CA VAL A 137 -26.19 -3.87 19.29
C VAL A 137 -26.55 -3.63 20.76
N GLY A 138 -25.58 -3.31 21.62
CA GLY A 138 -25.77 -3.19 23.06
C GLY A 138 -25.85 -4.56 23.77
N LYS A 139 -25.13 -5.56 23.25
CA LYS A 139 -25.06 -6.93 23.79
C LYS A 139 -23.61 -7.32 24.05
N SER A 140 -23.40 -8.43 24.76
CA SER A 140 -22.04 -8.96 24.91
C SER A 140 -21.53 -9.56 23.59
N GLU A 141 -20.22 -9.56 23.39
CA GLU A 141 -19.62 -10.20 22.20
C GLU A 141 -19.95 -11.69 22.15
N ALA A 142 -20.01 -12.36 23.31
CA ALA A 142 -20.37 -13.78 23.41
C ALA A 142 -21.80 -14.04 22.90
N ASP A 143 -22.76 -13.17 23.22
CA ASP A 143 -24.14 -13.32 22.76
C ASP A 143 -24.24 -13.10 21.25
N VAL A 144 -23.56 -12.09 20.72
CA VAL A 144 -23.53 -11.84 19.26
C VAL A 144 -22.85 -12.98 18.51
N ARG A 145 -21.78 -13.57 19.08
CA ARG A 145 -21.08 -14.72 18.49
C ARG A 145 -21.95 -15.98 18.46
N LYS A 146 -22.84 -16.17 19.45
CA LYS A 146 -23.84 -17.24 19.44
C LYS A 146 -24.97 -16.96 18.45
N TYR A 147 -25.47 -15.73 18.42
CA TYR A 147 -26.62 -15.34 17.61
C TYR A 147 -26.31 -15.27 16.11
N SER A 148 -25.15 -14.72 15.73
CA SER A 148 -24.81 -14.44 14.33
C SER A 148 -24.85 -15.69 13.43
N PRO A 149 -24.21 -16.83 13.77
CA PRO A 149 -24.29 -18.04 12.94
C PRO A 149 -25.72 -18.54 12.75
N ILE A 150 -26.50 -18.59 13.84
CA ILE A 150 -27.91 -19.02 13.81
C ILE A 150 -28.74 -18.10 12.91
N PHE A 151 -28.52 -16.79 13.01
CA PHE A 151 -29.20 -15.82 12.16
C PHE A 151 -28.94 -16.07 10.66
N TRP A 152 -27.70 -16.34 10.25
CA TRP A 152 -27.38 -16.56 8.84
C TRP A 152 -27.81 -17.94 8.33
N GLU A 153 -27.77 -18.97 9.19
CA GLU A 153 -28.12 -20.34 8.82
C GLU A 153 -29.64 -20.59 8.84
N GLN A 154 -30.33 -20.14 9.89
CA GLN A 154 -31.76 -20.35 10.09
C GLN A 154 -32.62 -19.20 9.58
N GLY A 155 -32.06 -18.01 9.41
CA GLY A 155 -32.77 -16.83 8.90
C GLY A 155 -33.56 -17.09 7.60
N PRO A 156 -33.00 -17.76 6.57
CA PRO A 156 -33.75 -18.08 5.35
C PRO A 156 -34.94 -19.02 5.55
N LYS A 157 -34.97 -19.78 6.64
CA LYS A 157 -36.05 -20.72 6.98
C LYS A 157 -37.16 -20.04 7.81
N VAL A 158 -36.77 -19.12 8.69
CA VAL A 158 -37.68 -18.48 9.66
C VAL A 158 -38.30 -17.19 9.10
N PHE A 159 -37.53 -16.38 8.39
CA PHE A 159 -38.02 -15.11 7.84
C PHE A 159 -38.70 -15.29 6.48
N ALA A 160 -39.64 -14.40 6.17
CA ALA A 160 -40.18 -14.29 4.83
C ALA A 160 -39.04 -14.09 3.80
N PRO A 161 -39.05 -14.78 2.64
CA PRO A 161 -37.96 -14.73 1.67
C PRO A 161 -37.56 -13.30 1.25
N GLN A 162 -38.53 -12.40 1.12
CA GLN A 162 -38.31 -11.01 0.73
C GLN A 162 -37.57 -10.21 1.81
N GLU A 163 -37.82 -10.49 3.09
CA GLU A 163 -37.14 -9.83 4.20
C GLU A 163 -35.69 -10.31 4.30
N MET A 164 -35.44 -11.63 4.17
CA MET A 164 -34.09 -12.16 4.18
C MET A 164 -33.27 -11.62 2.98
N GLU A 165 -33.86 -11.56 1.78
CA GLU A 165 -33.22 -10.97 0.60
C GLU A 165 -32.85 -9.50 0.81
N ARG A 166 -33.75 -8.72 1.43
CA ARG A 166 -33.51 -7.31 1.77
C ARG A 166 -32.33 -7.17 2.73
N ILE A 167 -32.25 -8.01 3.76
CA ILE A 167 -31.16 -7.99 4.74
C ILE A 167 -29.83 -8.38 4.09
N LEU A 168 -29.80 -9.43 3.28
CA LEU A 168 -28.61 -9.86 2.56
C LEU A 168 -28.08 -8.75 1.63
N LYS A 169 -28.95 -8.13 0.83
CA LYS A 169 -28.57 -7.00 -0.03
C LYS A 169 -28.02 -5.82 0.76
N LEU A 170 -28.59 -5.52 1.93
CA LEU A 170 -28.09 -4.45 2.80
C LEU A 170 -26.66 -4.76 3.27
N VAL A 171 -26.43 -5.99 3.74
CA VAL A 171 -25.13 -6.42 4.26
C VAL A 171 -24.08 -6.48 3.17
N GLU A 172 -24.38 -7.12 2.04
CA GLU A 172 -23.46 -7.17 0.88
C GLU A 172 -23.10 -5.79 0.35
N LYS A 173 -24.06 -4.86 0.28
CA LYS A 173 -23.80 -3.47 -0.12
C LYS A 173 -22.85 -2.79 0.88
N GLY A 174 -23.05 -3.03 2.17
CA GLY A 174 -22.19 -2.51 3.23
C GLY A 174 -20.77 -3.06 3.16
N GLU A 175 -20.63 -4.37 2.98
CA GLU A 175 -19.35 -5.07 2.82
C GLU A 175 -18.59 -4.60 1.57
N ARG A 176 -19.28 -4.44 0.44
CA ARG A 176 -18.70 -3.85 -0.79
C ARG A 176 -18.19 -2.43 -0.55
N LYS A 177 -18.99 -1.60 0.13
CA LYS A 177 -18.57 -0.21 0.46
C LYS A 177 -17.36 -0.21 1.39
N ARG A 178 -17.32 -1.11 2.39
CA ARG A 178 -16.18 -1.27 3.31
C ARG A 178 -14.90 -1.67 2.57
N SER A 179 -14.97 -2.71 1.75
CA SER A 179 -13.84 -3.16 0.94
C SER A 179 -13.33 -2.06 0.01
N GLU A 180 -14.25 -1.30 -0.61
CA GLU A 180 -13.86 -0.16 -1.44
C GLU A 180 -13.18 0.95 -0.63
N VAL A 181 -13.68 1.27 0.57
CA VAL A 181 -13.06 2.27 1.45
C VAL A 181 -11.65 1.84 1.86
N GLU A 182 -11.45 0.57 2.20
CA GLU A 182 -10.14 0.02 2.54
C GLU A 182 -9.17 0.13 1.35
N ARG A 183 -9.60 -0.29 0.16
CA ARG A 183 -8.83 -0.17 -1.09
C ARG A 183 -8.45 1.28 -1.40
N LEU A 184 -9.41 2.20 -1.29
CA LEU A 184 -9.19 3.62 -1.53
C LEU A 184 -8.23 4.23 -0.50
N THR A 185 -8.35 3.85 0.77
CA THR A 185 -7.48 4.34 1.84
C THR A 185 -6.04 3.89 1.60
N ALA A 186 -5.82 2.59 1.37
CA ALA A 186 -4.50 2.05 1.10
C ALA A 186 -3.86 2.64 -0.18
N GLY A 187 -4.65 2.78 -1.25
CA GLY A 187 -4.19 3.39 -2.49
C GLY A 187 -3.88 4.88 -2.34
N CYS A 188 -4.67 5.62 -1.57
CA CYS A 188 -4.40 7.01 -1.24
C CYS A 188 -3.06 7.18 -0.52
N SER A 189 -2.81 6.40 0.54
CA SER A 189 -1.53 6.45 1.27
C SER A 189 -0.35 6.09 0.36
N LYS A 190 -0.48 5.04 -0.47
CA LYS A 190 0.56 4.64 -1.43
C LYS A 190 0.85 5.73 -2.47
N PHE A 191 -0.19 6.40 -2.96
CA PHE A 191 -0.05 7.52 -3.90
C PHE A 191 0.66 8.71 -3.25
N LEU A 192 0.24 9.12 -2.05
CA LEU A 192 0.86 10.23 -1.30
C LEU A 192 2.33 9.98 -1.00
N ASN A 193 2.71 8.74 -0.67
CA ASN A 193 4.10 8.36 -0.39
C ASN A 193 5.05 8.62 -1.56
N ARG A 194 4.57 8.63 -2.80
CA ARG A 194 5.41 9.00 -3.97
C ARG A 194 5.85 10.47 -3.96
N PHE A 195 5.16 11.31 -3.20
CA PHE A 195 5.42 12.74 -3.09
C PHE A 195 6.07 13.12 -1.74
N SER A 196 6.47 12.12 -0.95
CA SER A 196 7.20 12.28 0.30
C SER A 196 8.54 13.01 0.09
N PRO A 197 9.00 13.88 1.01
CA PRO A 197 8.43 14.16 2.34
C PRO A 197 7.34 15.25 2.38
N SER A 198 7.11 15.95 1.27
CA SER A 198 6.30 17.18 1.24
C SER A 198 5.08 17.11 0.30
N PRO A 199 4.17 16.13 0.46
CA PRO A 199 3.06 15.92 -0.47
C PRO A 199 2.16 17.15 -0.64
N LYS A 200 1.96 17.95 0.42
CA LYS A 200 1.18 19.21 0.36
C LYS A 200 1.72 20.23 -0.65
N SER A 201 3.02 20.19 -0.97
CA SER A 201 3.67 21.13 -1.87
C SER A 201 3.95 20.53 -3.26
N THR A 202 4.08 19.21 -3.38
CA THR A 202 4.54 18.53 -4.59
C THR A 202 3.46 17.74 -5.32
N LEU A 203 2.42 17.24 -4.62
CA LEU A 203 1.39 16.37 -5.19
C LEU A 203 0.61 17.05 -6.32
N ALA A 204 0.82 16.69 -7.57
CA ALA A 204 -0.04 17.16 -8.66
C ALA A 204 -0.80 15.97 -9.23
N PHE A 205 -2.13 16.05 -9.24
CA PHE A 205 -2.93 15.13 -10.02
C PHE A 205 -2.77 15.46 -11.50
N ARG A 206 -2.68 14.43 -12.34
CA ARG A 206 -2.68 14.64 -13.80
C ARG A 206 -4.05 15.09 -14.30
N TYR A 207 -5.10 14.50 -13.76
CA TYR A 207 -6.48 14.81 -14.09
C TYR A 207 -7.35 14.58 -12.86
N VAL A 208 -8.22 15.55 -12.57
CA VAL A 208 -9.29 15.40 -11.59
C VAL A 208 -10.57 15.86 -12.26
N GLY A 209 -11.62 15.05 -12.21
CA GLY A 209 -12.91 15.40 -12.79
C GLY A 209 -13.45 16.74 -12.25
N THR A 210 -13.92 17.59 -13.16
CA THR A 210 -14.44 18.94 -12.86
C THR A 210 -15.97 18.99 -12.87
N HIS A 211 -16.63 18.04 -12.20
CA HIS A 211 -18.08 18.11 -12.07
C HIS A 211 -18.48 19.13 -11.00
N GLY A 212 -19.06 20.25 -11.42
CA GLY A 212 -19.52 21.33 -10.53
C GLY A 212 -18.44 22.40 -10.31
N HIS A 213 -18.25 22.81 -9.06
CA HIS A 213 -17.22 23.79 -8.71
C HIS A 213 -15.82 23.23 -8.99
N VAL A 214 -14.96 24.07 -9.57
CA VAL A 214 -13.57 23.72 -9.88
C VAL A 214 -12.73 24.03 -8.66
N TYR A 215 -12.24 22.98 -7.99
CA TYR A 215 -11.32 23.11 -6.88
C TYR A 215 -9.92 23.45 -7.40
N GLY A 216 -9.22 24.30 -6.67
CA GLY A 216 -7.81 24.60 -6.93
C GLY A 216 -6.94 23.37 -6.70
N VAL A 217 -5.84 23.27 -7.46
CA VAL A 217 -4.85 22.19 -7.31
C VAL A 217 -4.32 22.14 -5.88
N ASP A 218 -4.10 23.30 -5.26
CA ASP A 218 -3.65 23.39 -3.88
C ASP A 218 -4.70 22.94 -2.85
N GLU A 219 -5.98 23.22 -3.10
CA GLU A 219 -7.09 22.80 -2.23
C GLU A 219 -7.17 21.28 -2.22
N ASP A 220 -7.19 20.66 -3.41
CA ASP A 220 -7.25 19.21 -3.57
C ASP A 220 -6.06 18.48 -2.90
N ARG A 221 -4.84 19.05 -2.99
CA ARG A 221 -3.67 18.53 -2.28
C ARG A 221 -3.90 18.43 -0.79
N HIS A 222 -4.38 19.51 -0.18
CA HIS A 222 -4.58 19.57 1.26
C HIS A 222 -5.73 18.66 1.68
N LEU A 223 -6.81 18.62 0.91
CA LEU A 223 -7.93 17.70 1.16
C LEU A 223 -7.49 16.23 1.15
N LEU A 224 -6.70 15.81 0.16
CA LEU A 224 -6.21 14.44 0.10
C LEU A 224 -5.26 14.13 1.27
N VAL A 225 -4.30 15.02 1.56
CA VAL A 225 -3.36 14.84 2.69
C VAL A 225 -4.08 14.78 4.03
N TYR A 226 -5.08 15.64 4.26
CA TYR A 226 -5.85 15.62 5.49
C TYR A 226 -6.77 14.41 5.59
N THR A 227 -7.27 13.92 4.47
CA THR A 227 -8.03 12.66 4.41
C THR A 227 -7.18 11.47 4.84
N ASP A 228 -5.95 11.37 4.34
CA ASP A 228 -5.01 10.31 4.74
C ASP A 228 -4.62 10.43 6.22
N LYS A 229 -4.32 11.66 6.70
CA LYS A 229 -3.97 11.93 8.10
C LYS A 229 -5.08 11.54 9.09
N HIS A 230 -6.32 11.88 8.80
CA HIS A 230 -7.44 11.67 9.73
C HIS A 230 -8.21 10.38 9.49
N GLY A 231 -8.00 9.74 8.34
CA GLY A 231 -8.73 8.55 7.91
C GLY A 231 -10.08 8.87 7.25
N TYR A 232 -10.55 7.94 6.44
CA TYR A 232 -11.83 8.02 5.73
C TYR A 232 -13.00 8.25 6.68
N GLY A 233 -13.94 9.11 6.30
CA GLY A 233 -15.17 9.37 7.05
C GLY A 233 -15.04 10.45 8.13
N ASN A 234 -13.82 10.80 8.55
CA ASN A 234 -13.55 11.83 9.56
C ASN A 234 -13.57 13.25 8.97
N TRP A 235 -14.59 13.56 8.18
CA TRP A 235 -14.69 14.79 7.39
C TRP A 235 -14.77 16.06 8.25
N ASP A 236 -15.32 15.98 9.46
CA ASP A 236 -15.29 17.10 10.40
C ASP A 236 -13.86 17.49 10.78
N LYS A 237 -12.98 16.51 11.00
CA LYS A 237 -11.56 16.78 11.29
C LYS A 237 -10.85 17.38 10.08
N VAL A 238 -11.13 16.88 8.88
CA VAL A 238 -10.60 17.44 7.63
C VAL A 238 -11.04 18.90 7.45
N ARG A 239 -12.32 19.19 7.64
CA ARG A 239 -12.87 20.55 7.59
C ARG A 239 -12.18 21.47 8.61
N ASP A 240 -11.99 20.99 9.83
CA ASP A 240 -11.39 21.77 10.90
C ASP A 240 -9.90 22.05 10.64
N GLU A 241 -9.16 21.14 10.01
CA GLU A 241 -7.79 21.39 9.52
C GLU A 241 -7.77 22.46 8.43
N ILE A 242 -8.67 22.36 7.44
CA ILE A 242 -8.77 23.35 6.35
C ILE A 242 -9.03 24.76 6.90
N ARG A 243 -9.88 24.89 7.93
CA ARG A 243 -10.16 26.19 8.56
C ARG A 243 -8.99 26.76 9.36
N LYS A 244 -8.06 25.90 9.81
CA LYS A 244 -6.86 26.29 10.56
C LYS A 244 -5.68 26.60 9.66
N GLU A 245 -5.66 26.06 8.44
CA GLU A 245 -4.58 26.24 7.48
C GLU A 245 -4.49 27.71 7.04
N PRO A 246 -3.38 28.41 7.33
CA PRO A 246 -3.24 29.82 6.98
C PRO A 246 -3.39 30.11 5.49
N LYS A 247 -3.01 29.14 4.65
CA LYS A 247 -3.12 29.21 3.18
C LYS A 247 -4.56 29.43 2.70
N PHE A 248 -5.56 28.93 3.44
CA PHE A 248 -6.97 29.00 3.06
C PHE A 248 -7.75 30.07 3.82
N ILE A 249 -7.11 30.97 4.57
CA ILE A 249 -7.81 32.02 5.34
C ILE A 249 -8.77 32.84 4.46
N PHE A 250 -8.34 33.19 3.24
CA PHE A 250 -9.14 33.98 2.30
C PHE A 250 -9.97 33.13 1.34
N ASP A 251 -9.87 31.81 1.40
CA ASP A 251 -10.69 30.89 0.63
C ASP A 251 -12.04 30.68 1.33
N TYR A 252 -12.93 31.66 1.15
CA TYR A 252 -14.26 31.64 1.75
C TYR A 252 -15.10 30.47 1.23
N PHE A 253 -14.91 30.06 -0.02
CA PHE A 253 -15.64 28.92 -0.59
C PHE A 253 -15.30 27.64 0.16
N LEU A 254 -14.02 27.27 0.20
CA LEU A 254 -13.58 26.02 0.83
C LEU A 254 -13.90 26.00 2.33
N ARG A 255 -13.80 27.15 3.01
CA ARG A 255 -14.16 27.29 4.44
C ARG A 255 -15.66 27.23 4.73
N SER A 256 -16.50 27.60 3.76
CA SER A 256 -17.96 27.58 3.87
C SER A 256 -18.58 26.19 3.64
N LEU A 257 -17.85 25.27 3.04
CA LEU A 257 -18.36 23.93 2.74
C LEU A 257 -18.68 23.13 4.02
N SER A 258 -19.77 22.36 3.94
CA SER A 258 -20.12 21.38 4.98
C SER A 258 -19.16 20.19 4.94
N SER A 259 -19.07 19.47 6.07
CA SER A 259 -18.26 18.25 6.16
C SER A 259 -18.67 17.22 5.11
N ASP A 260 -19.95 17.11 4.79
CA ASP A 260 -20.44 16.19 3.76
C ASP A 260 -20.02 16.60 2.34
N ALA A 261 -20.04 17.91 2.04
CA ALA A 261 -19.60 18.41 0.74
C ALA A 261 -18.09 18.19 0.55
N LEU A 262 -17.29 18.48 1.58
CA LEU A 262 -15.86 18.17 1.59
C LEU A 262 -15.60 16.67 1.49
N GLY A 263 -16.35 15.86 2.21
CA GLY A 263 -16.26 14.39 2.17
C GLY A 263 -16.47 13.85 0.75
N LYS A 264 -17.49 14.34 0.01
CA LYS A 264 -17.72 13.97 -1.39
C LYS A 264 -16.54 14.32 -2.30
N ARG A 265 -15.91 15.49 -2.09
CA ARG A 265 -14.71 15.87 -2.85
C ARG A 265 -13.54 14.96 -2.48
N CYS A 266 -13.29 14.72 -1.19
CA CYS A 266 -12.25 13.82 -0.72
C CYS A 266 -12.40 12.40 -1.28
N GLU A 267 -13.62 11.84 -1.30
CA GLU A 267 -13.87 10.54 -1.94
C GLU A 267 -13.54 10.52 -3.43
N THR A 268 -13.88 11.59 -4.15
CA THR A 268 -13.51 11.74 -5.56
C THR A 268 -11.99 11.74 -5.71
N LEU A 269 -11.29 12.53 -4.90
CA LEU A 269 -9.82 12.61 -4.92
C LEU A 269 -9.15 11.28 -4.59
N MET A 270 -9.67 10.51 -3.63
CA MET A 270 -9.17 9.17 -3.33
C MET A 270 -9.33 8.22 -4.52
N ARG A 271 -10.47 8.26 -5.23
CA ARG A 271 -10.68 7.44 -6.44
C ARG A 271 -9.72 7.82 -7.55
N GLU A 272 -9.51 9.12 -7.79
CA GLU A 272 -8.57 9.59 -8.81
C GLU A 272 -7.12 9.26 -8.43
N ALA A 273 -6.72 9.39 -7.16
CA ALA A 273 -5.41 8.98 -6.66
C ALA A 273 -5.16 7.48 -6.94
N CYS A 274 -6.14 6.62 -6.68
CA CYS A 274 -6.03 5.20 -6.98
C CYS A 274 -5.91 4.90 -8.48
N LYS A 275 -6.68 5.59 -9.33
CA LYS A 275 -6.59 5.40 -10.79
C LYS A 275 -5.22 5.82 -11.30
N GLU A 276 -4.75 7.00 -10.89
CA GLU A 276 -3.45 7.53 -11.31
C GLU A 276 -2.30 6.65 -10.80
N LEU A 277 -2.40 6.14 -9.57
CA LEU A 277 -1.47 5.15 -9.01
C LEU A 277 -1.35 3.91 -9.91
N THR A 278 -2.48 3.32 -10.32
CA THR A 278 -2.50 2.16 -11.22
C THR A 278 -1.91 2.47 -12.60
N GLU A 279 -2.19 3.65 -13.15
CA GLU A 279 -1.61 4.09 -14.43
C GLU A 279 -0.09 4.26 -14.35
N ILE A 280 0.41 4.83 -13.26
CA ILE A 280 1.84 4.98 -13.01
C ILE A 280 2.50 3.59 -12.95
N GLU A 281 1.94 2.66 -12.17
CA GLU A 281 2.47 1.30 -12.02
C GLU A 281 2.50 0.56 -13.36
N ARG A 282 1.43 0.70 -14.18
CA ARG A 282 1.39 0.11 -15.52
C ARG A 282 2.47 0.69 -16.44
N ARG A 283 2.71 2.00 -16.36
CA ARG A 283 3.73 2.69 -17.16
C ARG A 283 5.13 2.27 -16.73
N GLU A 284 5.39 2.19 -15.43
CA GLU A 284 6.65 1.72 -14.86
C GLU A 284 6.94 0.29 -15.29
N ALA A 285 5.95 -0.62 -15.20
CA ALA A 285 6.10 -2.00 -15.65
C ALA A 285 6.44 -2.10 -17.16
N HIS A 286 5.78 -1.31 -18.00
CA HIS A 286 6.07 -1.28 -19.43
C HIS A 286 7.47 -0.72 -19.74
N LEU A 287 7.90 0.32 -19.04
CA LEU A 287 9.25 0.87 -19.18
C LEU A 287 10.32 -0.12 -18.72
N GLU A 288 10.05 -0.88 -17.66
CA GLU A 288 10.96 -1.91 -17.18
C GLU A 288 11.07 -3.07 -18.18
N GLU A 289 9.95 -3.49 -18.77
CA GLU A 289 9.96 -4.50 -19.83
C GLU A 289 10.74 -4.02 -21.06
N GLN A 290 10.57 -2.76 -21.47
CA GLN A 290 11.34 -2.17 -22.57
C GLN A 290 12.84 -2.12 -22.23
N ARG A 291 13.20 -1.73 -21.01
CA ARG A 291 14.60 -1.73 -20.54
C ARG A 291 15.20 -3.12 -20.58
N LYS A 292 14.45 -4.13 -20.16
CA LYS A 292 14.90 -5.53 -20.22
C LYS A 292 15.15 -5.97 -21.66
N ARG A 293 14.22 -5.70 -22.58
CA ARG A 293 14.39 -6.00 -24.02
C ARG A 293 15.60 -5.30 -24.62
N LEU A 294 15.77 -4.00 -24.35
CA LEU A 294 16.94 -3.24 -24.79
C LEU A 294 18.25 -3.82 -24.25
N ASN A 295 18.24 -4.31 -23.00
CA ASN A 295 19.41 -4.96 -22.41
C ASN A 295 19.70 -6.32 -23.05
N ASP A 296 18.66 -7.12 -23.31
CA ASP A 296 18.78 -8.41 -24.00
C ASP A 296 19.29 -8.23 -25.45
N ASP A 297 18.77 -7.22 -26.18
CA ASP A 297 19.22 -6.85 -27.53
C ASP A 297 20.69 -6.37 -27.53
N LEU A 298 21.07 -5.58 -26.52
CA LEU A 298 22.44 -5.11 -26.35
C LEU A 298 23.41 -6.28 -26.10
N GLU A 299 23.02 -7.23 -25.25
CA GLU A 299 23.82 -8.43 -24.99
C GLU A 299 23.91 -9.33 -26.22
N ALA A 300 22.82 -9.51 -26.98
CA ALA A 300 22.84 -10.25 -28.24
C ALA A 300 23.76 -9.58 -29.29
N ALA A 301 23.74 -8.25 -29.39
CA ALA A 301 24.61 -7.50 -30.28
C ALA A 301 26.10 -7.64 -29.90
N LYS A 302 26.42 -7.63 -28.60
CA LYS A 302 27.79 -7.91 -28.12
C LYS A 302 28.24 -9.31 -28.48
N GLN A 303 27.39 -10.33 -28.29
CA GLN A 303 27.70 -11.71 -28.65
C GLN A 303 27.93 -11.87 -30.16
N LEU A 304 27.11 -11.22 -31.00
CA LEU A 304 27.29 -11.24 -32.44
C LEU A 304 28.58 -10.53 -32.87
N ALA A 305 28.93 -9.40 -32.25
CA ALA A 305 30.18 -8.71 -32.50
C ALA A 305 31.39 -9.59 -32.11
N ALA A 306 31.35 -10.22 -30.95
CA ALA A 306 32.39 -11.16 -30.50
C ALA A 306 32.53 -12.36 -31.44
N ALA A 307 31.41 -12.95 -31.90
CA ALA A 307 31.41 -14.02 -32.88
C ALA A 307 32.00 -13.59 -34.23
N THR A 308 31.70 -12.36 -34.67
CA THR A 308 32.24 -11.79 -35.92
C THR A 308 33.75 -11.60 -35.85
N VAL A 309 34.26 -11.05 -34.73
CA VAL A 309 35.70 -10.91 -34.49
C VAL A 309 36.37 -12.28 -34.48
N SER A 310 35.77 -13.26 -33.79
CA SER A 310 36.29 -14.64 -33.77
C SER A 310 36.32 -15.29 -35.15
N ALA A 311 35.31 -15.08 -35.99
CA ALA A 311 35.25 -15.60 -37.35
C ALA A 311 36.34 -14.99 -38.24
N ALA A 312 36.56 -13.66 -38.16
CA ALA A 312 37.64 -12.99 -38.87
C ALA A 312 39.03 -13.50 -38.43
N GLN A 313 39.22 -13.79 -37.14
CA GLN A 313 40.44 -14.38 -36.59
C GLN A 313 40.71 -15.78 -37.19
N LEU A 314 39.68 -16.62 -37.26
CA LEU A 314 39.75 -17.97 -37.86
C LEU A 314 40.13 -17.89 -39.34
N GLU A 315 39.52 -17.00 -40.12
CA GLU A 315 39.81 -16.83 -41.55
C GLU A 315 41.28 -16.42 -41.80
N ILE A 316 41.80 -15.47 -41.02
CA ILE A 316 43.22 -15.08 -41.09
C ILE A 316 44.13 -16.25 -40.72
N THR A 317 43.76 -17.04 -39.71
CA THR A 317 44.52 -18.21 -39.26
C THR A 317 44.57 -19.28 -40.35
N THR A 318 43.44 -19.58 -41.00
CA THR A 318 43.37 -20.54 -42.12
C THR A 318 44.27 -20.09 -43.28
N LYS A 319 44.22 -18.81 -43.67
CA LYS A 319 45.09 -18.27 -44.74
C LYS A 319 46.58 -18.36 -44.39
N VAL A 320 46.94 -18.21 -43.12
CA VAL A 320 48.33 -18.39 -42.66
C VAL A 320 48.75 -19.86 -42.79
N VAL A 321 47.90 -20.81 -42.40
CA VAL A 321 48.18 -22.26 -42.49
C VAL A 321 48.30 -22.71 -43.95
N GLU A 322 47.35 -22.34 -44.81
CA GLU A 322 47.38 -22.65 -46.25
C GLU A 322 48.63 -22.06 -46.94
N SER A 323 49.04 -20.84 -46.57
CA SER A 323 50.25 -20.21 -47.12
C SER A 323 51.55 -20.82 -46.59
N THR A 324 51.52 -21.51 -45.44
CA THR A 324 52.67 -22.27 -44.92
C THR A 324 52.77 -23.69 -45.48
N GLU A 325 51.66 -24.25 -45.94
CA GLU A 325 51.60 -25.59 -46.54
C GLU A 325 51.76 -25.59 -48.07
N ALA A 326 51.65 -24.43 -48.74
CA ALA A 326 51.91 -24.28 -50.16
C ALA A 326 53.43 -24.24 -50.48
N ASP A 327 53.88 -25.21 -51.29
CA ASP A 327 55.28 -25.44 -51.69
C ASP A 327 55.98 -24.24 -52.37
N ASP A 328 57.24 -24.01 -51.93
CA ASP A 328 58.42 -23.36 -52.54
C ASP A 328 58.37 -22.06 -53.37
N ASN A 329 57.22 -21.39 -53.55
CA ASN A 329 57.18 -20.07 -54.22
C ASN A 329 56.37 -18.99 -53.50
N THR A 330 56.09 -19.16 -52.21
CA THR A 330 55.33 -18.20 -51.42
C THR A 330 56.20 -17.01 -51.04
N ASN A 331 55.85 -15.81 -51.49
CA ASN A 331 56.62 -14.58 -51.25
C ASN A 331 56.79 -14.35 -49.72
N PRO A 332 58.03 -14.37 -49.18
CA PRO A 332 58.29 -14.26 -47.73
C PRO A 332 57.68 -13.02 -47.08
N ARG A 333 57.53 -11.95 -47.87
CA ARG A 333 56.96 -10.68 -47.44
C ARG A 333 55.46 -10.79 -47.17
N VAL A 334 54.74 -11.58 -47.98
CA VAL A 334 53.29 -11.81 -47.83
C VAL A 334 53.00 -12.67 -46.59
N LEU A 335 53.83 -13.70 -46.34
CA LEU A 335 53.72 -14.54 -45.14
C LEU A 335 54.01 -13.76 -43.84
N ALA A 336 54.99 -12.85 -43.89
CA ALA A 336 55.32 -11.95 -42.78
C ALA A 336 54.18 -10.94 -42.50
N ASP A 337 53.59 -10.37 -43.55
CA ASP A 337 52.45 -9.45 -43.42
C ASP A 337 51.20 -10.14 -42.88
N LEU A 338 50.92 -11.38 -43.28
CA LEU A 338 49.83 -12.21 -42.75
C LEU A 338 50.03 -12.55 -41.26
N ARG A 339 51.25 -12.95 -40.87
CA ARG A 339 51.60 -13.21 -39.45
C ARG A 339 51.52 -11.95 -38.59
N ALA A 340 51.97 -10.81 -39.11
CA ALA A 340 51.84 -9.51 -38.43
C ALA A 340 50.37 -9.11 -38.28
N SER A 341 49.54 -9.37 -39.29
CA SER A 341 48.09 -9.12 -39.24
C SER A 341 47.39 -10.00 -38.21
N LEU A 342 47.75 -11.29 -38.13
CA LEU A 342 47.21 -12.21 -37.11
C LEU A 342 47.62 -11.81 -35.69
N PHE A 343 48.89 -11.41 -35.49
CA PHE A 343 49.38 -10.90 -34.20
C PHE A 343 48.63 -9.64 -33.77
N LEU A 344 48.43 -8.69 -34.67
CA LEU A 344 47.68 -7.46 -34.39
C LEU A 344 46.19 -7.72 -34.11
N ALA A 345 45.58 -8.71 -34.77
CA ALA A 345 44.19 -9.11 -34.50
C ALA A 345 44.05 -9.75 -33.10
N ASN A 346 44.98 -10.64 -32.71
CA ASN A 346 45.02 -11.22 -31.36
C ASN A 346 45.26 -10.16 -30.26
N GLU A 347 46.14 -9.20 -30.50
CA GLU A 347 46.39 -8.09 -29.57
C GLU A 347 45.17 -7.17 -29.40
N ARG A 348 44.42 -6.91 -30.48
CA ARG A 348 43.15 -6.15 -30.41
C ARG A 348 42.11 -6.89 -29.55
N GLN A 349 41.96 -8.19 -29.76
CA GLN A 349 41.02 -9.01 -28.97
C GLN A 349 41.39 -9.02 -27.47
N ARG A 350 42.68 -9.11 -27.14
CA ARG A 350 43.14 -9.02 -25.74
C ARG A 350 42.86 -7.65 -25.12
N CYS A 351 42.96 -6.58 -25.90
CA CYS A 351 42.61 -5.23 -25.45
C CYS A 351 41.10 -5.08 -25.23
N GLU A 352 40.27 -5.58 -26.15
CA GLU A 352 38.80 -5.54 -26.04
C GLU A 352 38.29 -6.37 -24.85
N GLN A 353 38.83 -7.57 -24.63
CA GLN A 353 38.51 -8.40 -23.46
C GLN A 353 38.90 -7.72 -22.14
N ALA A 354 40.05 -7.05 -22.09
CA ALA A 354 40.48 -6.29 -20.92
C ALA A 354 39.60 -5.05 -20.65
N GLU A 355 39.02 -4.45 -21.70
CA GLU A 355 38.04 -3.37 -21.58
C GLU A 355 36.68 -3.86 -21.08
N GLU A 356 36.21 -5.03 -21.53
CA GLU A 356 34.97 -5.66 -21.06
C GLU A 356 35.05 -6.12 -19.60
N GLU A 357 36.16 -6.73 -19.16
CA GLU A 357 36.37 -7.08 -17.75
C GLU A 357 36.34 -5.85 -16.83
N ASN A 358 36.80 -4.70 -17.34
CA ASN A 358 36.78 -3.44 -16.63
C ASN A 358 35.38 -2.79 -16.63
N ALA A 359 34.59 -2.99 -17.69
CA ALA A 359 33.20 -2.56 -17.77
C ALA A 359 32.28 -3.40 -16.86
N GLY A 360 32.47 -4.72 -16.80
CA GLY A 360 31.73 -5.62 -15.91
C GLY A 360 31.95 -5.34 -14.42
N ARG A 361 33.17 -4.93 -14.03
CA ARG A 361 33.45 -4.47 -12.66
C ARG A 361 32.78 -3.13 -12.31
N ARG A 362 32.40 -2.33 -13.30
CA ARG A 362 31.67 -1.07 -13.11
C ARG A 362 30.15 -1.25 -13.05
N SER A 363 29.58 -2.28 -13.69
CA SER A 363 28.12 -2.54 -13.71
C SER A 363 27.65 -3.43 -12.56
N GLY A 364 28.51 -4.25 -11.96
CA GLY A 364 28.18 -5.13 -10.82
C GLY A 364 27.94 -4.43 -9.47
N GLY A 365 27.96 -3.09 -9.42
CA GLY A 365 27.71 -2.29 -8.21
C GLY A 365 26.26 -1.83 -8.08
N GLY A 366 25.31 -2.76 -8.00
CA GLY A 366 23.91 -2.46 -7.70
C GLY A 366 23.58 -2.68 -6.23
N GLY A 367 23.38 -1.61 -5.46
CA GLY A 367 22.64 -1.66 -4.18
C GLY A 367 23.24 -0.91 -2.99
N SER A 368 23.17 0.43 -2.98
CA SER A 368 22.78 1.21 -1.79
C SER A 368 22.65 2.69 -2.14
N SER A 369 21.43 3.21 -2.02
CA SER A 369 21.09 4.61 -2.12
C SER A 369 21.62 5.39 -0.91
N ALA A 370 22.61 6.24 -1.14
CA ALA A 370 22.84 7.45 -0.35
C ALA A 370 23.05 8.60 -1.35
N GLY A 371 22.41 9.74 -1.09
CA GLY A 371 22.33 10.90 -1.99
C GLY A 371 23.69 11.51 -2.39
N PRO A 372 23.70 12.61 -3.17
CA PRO A 372 24.92 13.16 -3.75
C PRO A 372 25.79 13.79 -2.66
N GLY A 373 26.64 12.98 -2.04
CA GLY A 373 27.71 13.39 -1.15
C GLY A 373 28.92 13.80 -1.97
N ASN A 374 29.33 15.06 -1.81
CA ASN A 374 30.57 15.63 -2.34
C ASN A 374 31.79 14.72 -2.11
N PRO A 375 32.78 14.70 -3.03
CA PRO A 375 33.96 13.87 -2.87
C PRO A 375 34.78 14.28 -1.64
N SER A 376 35.07 13.28 -0.79
CA SER A 376 35.82 13.40 0.45
C SER A 376 37.28 13.83 0.22
N GLY A 377 37.57 15.10 0.48
CA GLY A 377 38.92 15.58 0.74
C GLY A 377 39.18 15.63 2.25
N SER A 378 40.36 15.19 2.70
CA SER A 378 40.82 15.41 4.08
C SER A 378 40.84 16.91 4.38
N ARG A 379 40.11 17.32 5.42
CA ARG A 379 40.01 18.71 5.88
C ARG A 379 40.97 18.93 7.04
N ASP A 380 41.83 19.93 6.90
CA ASP A 380 42.59 20.53 8.00
C ASP A 380 42.14 22.00 8.12
N ASN A 381 41.68 22.42 9.31
CA ASN A 381 41.17 23.76 9.61
C ASN A 381 40.22 24.40 8.57
N GLY A 382 39.32 23.62 7.98
CA GLY A 382 38.25 24.14 7.11
C GLY A 382 38.71 24.70 5.76
N ARG A 383 40.00 24.57 5.40
CA ARG A 383 40.55 24.92 4.08
C ARG A 383 40.86 23.65 3.29
N TYR A 384 40.56 23.66 1.99
CA TYR A 384 40.87 22.54 1.10
C TYR A 384 42.40 22.47 0.92
N VAL A 385 43.08 21.54 1.60
CA VAL A 385 44.53 21.38 1.45
C VAL A 385 44.79 20.53 0.20
N VAL A 386 45.20 21.19 -0.88
CA VAL A 386 45.71 20.52 -2.08
C VAL A 386 47.12 20.01 -1.73
N LYS A 387 47.30 18.69 -1.63
CA LYS A 387 48.62 18.06 -1.45
C LYS A 387 49.18 17.66 -2.82
N PRO A 388 50.08 18.46 -3.43
CA PRO A 388 50.67 18.15 -4.72
C PRO A 388 51.78 17.10 -4.60
N VAL A 389 52.18 16.51 -5.73
CA VAL A 389 53.40 15.70 -5.81
C VAL A 389 54.60 16.65 -5.67
N THR A 390 55.43 16.43 -4.65
CA THR A 390 56.62 17.24 -4.39
C THR A 390 57.77 16.89 -5.35
N GLU A 391 58.76 17.78 -5.46
CA GLU A 391 59.96 17.52 -6.27
C GLU A 391 60.78 16.33 -5.76
N GLU A 392 60.69 16.00 -4.47
CA GLU A 392 61.34 14.83 -3.87
C GLU A 392 60.68 13.51 -4.27
N GLN A 393 59.35 13.52 -4.46
CA GLN A 393 58.58 12.36 -4.90
C GLN A 393 58.58 12.18 -6.43
N LEU A 394 59.10 13.15 -7.17
CA LEU A 394 59.10 13.18 -8.62
C LEU A 394 59.86 11.99 -9.25
N PRO A 395 61.07 11.61 -8.79
CA PRO A 395 61.77 10.44 -9.33
C PRO A 395 60.97 9.14 -9.18
N ALA A 396 60.34 8.92 -8.03
CA ALA A 396 59.49 7.75 -7.79
C ALA A 396 58.27 7.73 -8.73
N LEU A 397 57.63 8.88 -8.99
CA LEU A 397 56.55 8.98 -9.96
C LEU A 397 57.03 8.62 -11.37
N MET A 398 58.22 9.09 -11.77
CA MET A 398 58.79 8.83 -13.09
C MET A 398 59.14 7.35 -13.30
N GLU A 399 59.60 6.66 -12.26
CA GLU A 399 59.80 5.20 -12.30
C GLU A 399 58.48 4.44 -12.46
N VAL A 400 57.44 4.81 -11.71
CA VAL A 400 56.11 4.20 -11.84
C VAL A 400 55.55 4.38 -13.26
N ILE A 401 55.77 5.56 -13.88
CA ILE A 401 55.37 5.81 -15.27
C ILE A 401 56.15 4.91 -16.25
N ARG A 402 57.47 4.75 -16.04
CA ARG A 402 58.33 3.91 -16.90
C ARG A 402 57.90 2.43 -16.87
N ASP A 403 57.62 1.93 -15.67
CA ASP A 403 57.29 0.52 -15.45
C ASP A 403 55.86 0.19 -15.89
N LYS A 404 54.93 1.15 -15.74
CA LYS A 404 53.51 1.00 -16.10
C LYS A 404 53.12 1.78 -17.35
N ARG A 405 54.04 1.97 -18.30
CA ARG A 405 53.83 2.81 -19.49
C ARG A 405 52.60 2.44 -20.35
N CYS A 406 52.17 1.19 -20.35
CA CYS A 406 51.01 0.74 -21.12
C CYS A 406 49.67 0.86 -20.35
N ASP A 407 49.72 1.19 -19.05
CA ASP A 407 48.52 1.28 -18.21
C ASP A 407 47.73 2.58 -18.48
N SER A 408 46.47 2.58 -18.04
CA SER A 408 45.66 3.81 -18.05
C SER A 408 46.21 4.82 -17.04
N LEU A 409 45.97 6.12 -17.30
CA LEU A 409 46.34 7.20 -16.38
C LEU A 409 45.90 6.88 -14.94
N GLN A 410 44.68 6.35 -14.79
CA GLN A 410 44.12 5.96 -13.51
C GLN A 410 44.92 4.87 -12.78
N ARG A 411 45.42 3.86 -13.50
CA ARG A 411 46.22 2.77 -12.94
C ARG A 411 47.60 3.25 -12.53
N ILE A 412 48.24 4.10 -13.33
CA ILE A 412 49.53 4.74 -13.00
C ILE A 412 49.36 5.60 -11.74
N THR A 413 48.32 6.43 -11.69
CA THR A 413 47.97 7.25 -10.52
C THR A 413 47.74 6.41 -9.27
N ASN A 414 46.95 5.33 -9.36
CA ASN A 414 46.68 4.46 -8.21
C ASN A 414 47.94 3.72 -7.74
N ALA A 415 48.81 3.30 -8.66
CA ALA A 415 50.08 2.65 -8.30
C ALA A 415 51.00 3.60 -7.53
N PHE A 416 51.05 4.88 -7.92
CA PHE A 416 51.82 5.88 -7.21
C PHE A 416 51.19 6.23 -5.83
N ILE A 417 49.87 6.37 -5.74
CA ILE A 417 49.17 6.64 -4.47
C ILE A 417 49.31 5.47 -3.49
N ALA A 418 49.44 4.24 -3.97
CA ALA A 418 49.71 3.09 -3.10
C ALA A 418 51.04 3.21 -2.34
N ILE A 419 52.00 3.95 -2.90
CA ILE A 419 53.31 4.24 -2.29
C ILE A 419 53.27 5.57 -1.52
N HIS A 420 52.59 6.58 -2.08
CA HIS A 420 52.47 7.93 -1.55
C HIS A 420 51.00 8.31 -1.31
N SER A 421 50.41 7.74 -0.26
CA SER A 421 48.99 7.89 0.10
C SER A 421 48.58 9.33 0.48
N GLU A 422 49.57 10.18 0.80
CA GLU A 422 49.42 11.59 1.13
C GLU A 422 49.07 12.48 -0.08
N CYS A 423 49.35 12.01 -1.29
CA CYS A 423 49.15 12.79 -2.51
C CYS A 423 47.69 12.75 -2.98
N SER A 424 47.17 13.92 -3.41
CA SER A 424 45.84 13.98 -4.00
C SER A 424 45.82 13.34 -5.39
N LYS A 425 44.88 12.43 -5.63
CA LYS A 425 44.68 11.76 -6.92
C LYS A 425 44.68 12.71 -8.13
N ARG A 426 43.96 13.83 -8.03
CA ARG A 426 43.90 14.85 -9.08
C ARG A 426 45.26 15.52 -9.32
N GLN A 427 46.05 15.73 -8.26
CA GLN A 427 47.37 16.35 -8.37
C GLN A 427 48.39 15.38 -8.99
N VAL A 428 48.30 14.09 -8.66
CA VAL A 428 49.11 13.05 -9.29
C VAL A 428 48.79 12.97 -10.79
N GLU A 429 47.51 12.97 -11.17
CA GLU A 429 47.09 12.97 -12.59
C GLU A 429 47.63 14.18 -13.36
N ASN A 430 47.52 15.37 -12.78
CA ASN A 430 48.07 16.59 -13.37
C ASN A 430 49.59 16.48 -13.53
N ARG A 431 50.30 15.97 -12.52
CA ARG A 431 51.76 15.83 -12.56
C ARG A 431 52.19 14.80 -13.60
N ILE A 432 51.47 13.69 -13.76
CA ILE A 432 51.75 12.70 -14.82
C ILE A 432 51.63 13.34 -16.21
N GLN A 433 50.58 14.14 -16.45
CA GLN A 433 50.38 14.81 -17.74
C GLN A 433 51.43 15.91 -18.02
N GLU A 434 52.01 16.47 -16.98
CA GLU A 434 53.11 17.42 -17.09
C GLU A 434 54.41 16.71 -17.48
N VAL A 435 54.78 15.62 -16.79
CA VAL A 435 56.08 14.96 -16.97
C VAL A 435 56.11 13.91 -18.08
N ALA A 436 54.95 13.44 -18.53
CA ALA A 436 54.83 12.38 -19.51
C ALA A 436 53.74 12.69 -20.55
N GLU A 437 53.94 12.15 -21.74
CA GLU A 437 53.00 12.24 -22.84
C GLU A 437 52.60 10.85 -23.34
N LYS A 438 51.34 10.70 -23.72
CA LYS A 438 50.83 9.45 -24.28
C LYS A 438 50.99 9.46 -25.80
N VAL A 439 52.02 8.78 -26.29
CA VAL A 439 52.40 8.77 -27.71
C VAL A 439 52.21 7.39 -28.31
N LYS A 440 51.82 7.33 -29.58
CA LYS A 440 51.72 6.09 -30.34
C LYS A 440 53.08 5.78 -30.99
N ARG A 441 53.77 4.73 -30.54
CA ARG A 441 55.00 4.21 -31.15
C ARG A 441 54.78 2.76 -31.54
N SER A 442 55.15 2.40 -32.77
CA SER A 442 55.00 1.03 -33.31
C SER A 442 53.60 0.42 -33.12
N GLY A 443 52.55 1.24 -33.29
CA GLY A 443 51.16 0.79 -33.17
C GLY A 443 50.55 0.88 -31.75
N ILE A 444 51.38 0.98 -30.70
CA ILE A 444 50.95 0.94 -29.29
C ILE A 444 50.96 2.35 -28.69
N LYS A 445 49.87 2.76 -28.01
CA LYS A 445 49.80 4.02 -27.26
C LYS A 445 50.28 3.82 -25.83
N ALA A 446 51.47 4.32 -25.52
CA ALA A 446 52.06 4.22 -24.18
C ALA A 446 52.47 5.60 -23.65
N TRP A 447 52.59 5.71 -22.34
CA TRP A 447 53.14 6.89 -21.65
C TRP A 447 54.66 6.89 -21.75
N TYR A 448 55.21 7.98 -22.29
CA TYR A 448 56.65 8.22 -22.34
C TYR A 448 56.96 9.49 -21.55
N LEU A 449 58.01 9.47 -20.74
CA LEU A 449 58.52 10.67 -20.10
C LEU A 449 58.94 11.67 -21.17
N ARG A 450 58.68 12.95 -20.96
CA ARG A 450 59.22 13.99 -21.85
C ARG A 450 60.74 14.02 -21.76
N PRO A 451 61.46 14.43 -22.82
CA PRO A 451 62.92 14.34 -22.88
C PRO A 451 63.66 14.98 -21.69
N GLU A 452 63.19 16.12 -21.21
CA GLU A 452 63.76 16.85 -20.07
C GLU A 452 63.65 16.07 -18.75
N TYR A 453 62.55 15.34 -18.56
CA TYR A 453 62.32 14.49 -17.39
C TYR A 453 63.09 13.18 -17.53
N GLU A 454 63.19 12.61 -18.73
CA GLU A 454 64.01 11.41 -18.95
C GLU A 454 65.51 11.67 -18.63
N ALA A 455 66.04 12.83 -19.03
CA ALA A 455 67.40 13.24 -18.68
C ALA A 455 67.57 13.42 -17.17
N ARG A 456 66.58 14.02 -16.50
CA ARG A 456 66.57 14.23 -15.04
C ARG A 456 66.54 12.91 -14.26
N LEU A 457 65.76 11.93 -14.72
CA LEU A 457 65.72 10.59 -14.10
C LEU A 457 67.07 9.88 -14.24
N LYS A 458 67.69 9.96 -15.43
CA LYS A 458 69.02 9.37 -15.67
C LYS A 458 70.07 9.99 -14.75
N ALA A 459 70.10 11.33 -14.61
CA ALA A 459 71.02 12.01 -13.70
C ALA A 459 70.81 11.63 -12.22
N TRP A 460 69.55 11.46 -11.80
CA TRP A 460 69.21 11.03 -10.44
C TRP A 460 69.67 9.59 -10.17
N LEU A 461 69.42 8.66 -11.09
CA LEU A 461 69.86 7.27 -10.99
C LEU A 461 71.40 7.16 -10.93
N SER A 462 72.11 7.95 -11.73
CA SER A 462 73.58 7.99 -11.71
C SER A 462 74.15 8.54 -10.40
N SER A 463 73.46 9.50 -9.77
CA SER A 463 73.90 10.10 -8.49
C SER A 463 73.68 9.15 -7.30
N ASN A 464 72.58 8.41 -7.30
CA ASN A 464 72.29 7.42 -6.24
C ASN A 464 73.19 6.17 -6.34
N GLN A 465 73.65 5.78 -7.53
CA GLN A 465 74.63 4.69 -7.68
C GLN A 465 76.02 5.02 -7.11
N SER A 466 76.39 6.30 -7.01
CA SER A 466 77.68 6.73 -6.43
C SER A 466 77.69 6.81 -4.89
N THR A 467 76.53 6.67 -4.23
CA THR A 467 76.40 6.74 -2.76
C THR A 467 76.31 5.34 -2.12
N THR A 468 76.34 4.27 -2.92
CA THR A 468 76.24 2.87 -2.47
C THR A 468 77.49 2.06 -2.81
N VAL A 469 78.67 2.67 -2.71
CA VAL A 469 79.99 2.03 -2.80
C VAL A 469 80.82 2.43 -1.59
#